data_AF-A0A550BRU6-F1
#
_entry.id   AF-A0A550BRU6-F1
#
_cell.length_a   1.000
_cell.length_b   1.000
_cell.length_c   1.000
_cell.angle_alpha   90.00
_cell.angle_beta   90.00
_cell.angle_gamma   90.00
#
_symmetry.space_group_name_H-M   'P 1'
#
loop_
_entity.id
_entity.type
_entity.pdbx_description
1 polymer ?
#
loop_
_entity_poly.entity_id
_entity_poly.type
_entity_poly.pdbx_seq_one_letter_code
_entity_poly.pdbx_strand_id
1 'polypeptide(L)'
;WLKSYLTLGPDRPRWAYVVDALIARNISKSGPNAPDETRVNVLLQTWNANLYQQTSLPPEISHMFRVGKKYGIHLSTPEPSAALKDTMPIWYPIGQDPKKRRVYTSNECHCLQTRHAIRTAGEARALSDLLGRARHKARRNCACTECKRIRQATGCENPHKCAQEAEYLLDNLIEKWDPRKTYSAVRHLTKHERRKNERAHTEGKGGPVIFDPSYAARPSISDNFRIFTNE
;
A
#
# COMPACT_ATOMS: atom_id res chain seq x y z
N TRP A 1 -2.18 -11.24 -19.74
CA TRP A 1 -1.18 -11.56 -18.70
C TRP A 1 -1.00 -10.40 -17.74
N LEU A 2 -0.38 -9.27 -18.13
CA LEU A 2 -0.15 -8.15 -17.20
C LEU A 2 -1.43 -7.58 -16.58
N LYS A 3 -2.47 -7.29 -17.39
CA LYS A 3 -3.78 -6.84 -16.88
C LYS A 3 -4.35 -7.79 -15.82
N SER A 4 -4.29 -9.10 -16.06
CA SER A 4 -4.76 -10.12 -15.12
C SER A 4 -3.88 -10.24 -13.88
N TYR A 5 -2.58 -9.97 -13.98
CA TYR A 5 -1.67 -9.89 -12.83
C TYR A 5 -2.00 -8.70 -11.91
N LEU A 6 -2.45 -7.59 -12.49
CA LEU A 6 -2.86 -6.39 -11.74
C LEU A 6 -4.18 -6.57 -10.98
N THR A 7 -4.89 -7.68 -11.17
CA THR A 7 -6.05 -8.04 -10.35
C THR A 7 -5.58 -8.50 -8.97
N LEU A 8 -5.64 -7.59 -7.99
CA LEU A 8 -5.45 -7.80 -6.56
C LEU A 8 -6.84 -7.87 -5.89
N GLY A 9 -7.29 -9.06 -5.52
CA GLY A 9 -8.62 -9.27 -4.92
C GLY A 9 -9.08 -10.72 -4.98
N PRO A 10 -10.37 -10.99 -4.70
CA PRO A 10 -10.95 -12.34 -4.76
C PRO A 10 -10.79 -13.02 -6.13
N ASP A 11 -10.83 -12.23 -7.19
CA ASP A 11 -10.67 -12.70 -8.58
C ASP A 11 -9.19 -12.79 -9.02
N ARG A 12 -8.24 -12.66 -8.09
CA ARG A 12 -6.81 -12.73 -8.40
C ARG A 12 -6.49 -14.14 -8.93
N PRO A 13 -5.92 -14.26 -10.15
CA PRO A 13 -5.66 -15.57 -10.71
C PRO A 13 -4.55 -16.28 -9.94
N ARG A 14 -4.70 -17.60 -9.73
CA ARG A 14 -3.76 -18.42 -8.93
C ARG A 14 -2.30 -18.30 -9.38
N TRP A 15 -2.07 -18.20 -10.69
CA TRP A 15 -0.72 -18.05 -11.24
C TRP A 15 -0.04 -16.74 -10.80
N ALA A 16 -0.79 -15.68 -10.49
CA ALA A 16 -0.20 -14.41 -10.04
C ALA A 16 0.49 -14.56 -8.68
N TYR A 17 -0.02 -15.41 -7.79
CA TYR A 17 0.65 -15.73 -6.52
C TYR A 17 1.97 -16.49 -6.74
N VAL A 18 2.01 -17.38 -7.73
CA VAL A 18 3.26 -18.06 -8.12
C VAL A 18 4.26 -17.04 -8.65
N VAL A 19 3.80 -16.07 -9.45
CA VAL A 19 4.64 -14.98 -9.96
C VAL A 19 5.15 -14.08 -8.82
N ASP A 20 4.32 -13.72 -7.85
CA ASP A 20 4.74 -12.96 -6.66
C ASP A 20 5.89 -13.70 -5.94
N ALA A 21 5.74 -15.01 -5.72
CA ALA A 21 6.76 -15.83 -5.05
C ALA A 21 8.06 -15.96 -5.86
N LEU A 22 7.98 -16.14 -7.19
CA LEU A 22 9.14 -16.19 -8.06
C LEU A 22 9.90 -14.85 -8.05
N ILE A 23 9.17 -13.74 -8.11
CA ILE A 23 9.73 -12.39 -8.05
C ILE A 23 10.37 -12.10 -6.71
N ALA A 24 9.69 -12.47 -5.61
CA ALA A 24 10.20 -12.29 -4.27
C ALA A 24 11.56 -12.98 -4.06
N ARG A 25 11.86 -14.07 -4.77
CA ARG A 25 13.17 -14.75 -4.72
C ARG A 25 14.25 -14.11 -5.59
N ASN A 26 13.85 -13.29 -6.56
CA ASN A 26 14.74 -12.69 -7.57
C ASN A 26 14.91 -11.18 -7.33
N ILE A 27 15.24 -10.77 -6.12
CA ILE A 27 15.47 -9.36 -5.78
C ILE A 27 16.75 -8.86 -6.46
N SER A 28 16.70 -7.62 -6.97
CA SER A 28 17.86 -6.91 -7.48
C SER A 28 18.73 -6.39 -6.34
N LYS A 29 20.05 -6.51 -6.48
CA LYS A 29 21.04 -5.91 -5.57
C LYS A 29 21.01 -4.37 -5.58
N SER A 30 20.37 -3.75 -6.57
CA SER A 30 20.28 -2.29 -6.71
C SER A 30 19.21 -1.63 -5.84
N GLY A 31 18.37 -2.41 -5.14
CA GLY A 31 17.28 -1.91 -4.29
C GLY A 31 17.50 -2.18 -2.80
N PRO A 32 16.58 -1.74 -1.94
CA PRO A 32 16.61 -2.11 -0.52
C PRO A 32 16.54 -3.63 -0.36
N ASN A 33 17.38 -4.18 0.53
CA ASN A 33 17.37 -5.59 0.89
C ASN A 33 16.19 -5.89 1.82
N ALA A 34 15.00 -6.03 1.24
CA ALA A 34 13.77 -6.36 1.97
C ALA A 34 13.78 -7.85 2.37
N PRO A 35 13.52 -8.23 3.63
CA PRO A 35 13.39 -9.64 4.03
C PRO A 35 12.28 -10.37 3.27
N ASP A 36 12.43 -11.67 3.04
CA ASP A 36 11.51 -12.51 2.28
C ASP A 36 10.06 -12.37 2.76
N GLU A 37 9.84 -12.32 4.08
CA GLU A 37 8.53 -12.21 4.72
C GLU A 37 7.80 -10.91 4.39
N THR A 38 8.54 -9.87 4.00
CA THR A 38 8.01 -8.52 3.73
C THR A 38 7.74 -8.27 2.25
N ARG A 39 8.16 -9.18 1.37
CA ARG A 39 8.01 -9.05 -0.09
C ARG A 39 6.61 -9.52 -0.48
N VAL A 40 5.72 -8.57 -0.76
CA VAL A 40 4.32 -8.82 -1.11
C VAL A 40 4.09 -8.59 -2.60
N ASN A 41 4.39 -7.39 -3.11
CA ASN A 41 4.14 -7.05 -4.50
C ASN A 41 5.10 -5.96 -4.99
N VAL A 42 5.83 -6.26 -6.06
CA VAL A 42 6.86 -5.38 -6.65
C VAL A 42 6.31 -4.06 -7.21
N LEU A 43 5.00 -3.94 -7.46
CA LEU A 43 4.37 -2.70 -7.95
C LEU A 43 3.83 -1.81 -6.82
N LEU A 44 3.75 -2.35 -5.60
CA LEU A 44 3.27 -1.63 -4.41
C LEU A 44 4.39 -1.28 -3.43
N GLN A 45 5.60 -1.78 -3.69
CA GLN A 45 6.76 -1.62 -2.83
C GLN A 45 7.97 -1.08 -3.60
N THR A 46 8.97 -0.58 -2.89
CA THR A 46 10.15 0.09 -3.45
C THR A 46 11.35 -0.82 -3.69
N TRP A 47 11.31 -2.08 -3.23
CA TRP A 47 12.30 -3.07 -3.63
C TRP A 47 12.12 -3.46 -5.10
N ASN A 48 13.22 -3.83 -5.76
CA ASN A 48 13.22 -4.14 -7.18
C ASN A 48 13.52 -5.62 -7.41
N ALA A 49 12.89 -6.20 -8.42
CA ALA A 49 13.24 -7.51 -8.94
C ALA A 49 14.32 -7.40 -10.03
N ASN A 50 15.21 -8.40 -10.13
CA ASN A 50 16.08 -8.58 -11.28
C ASN A 50 15.26 -9.15 -12.45
N LEU A 51 14.96 -8.29 -13.42
CA LEU A 51 14.18 -8.62 -14.62
C LEU A 51 15.05 -8.84 -15.87
N TYR A 52 16.38 -8.79 -15.71
CA TYR A 52 17.34 -8.76 -16.81
C TYR A 52 18.25 -10.00 -16.76
N GLN A 53 19.44 -9.91 -17.35
CA GLN A 53 20.39 -11.03 -17.41
C GLN A 53 20.66 -11.61 -16.01
N GLN A 54 20.90 -12.93 -15.95
CA GLN A 54 21.14 -13.69 -14.71
C GLN A 54 19.94 -13.77 -13.75
N THR A 55 18.72 -13.49 -14.22
CA THR A 55 17.50 -13.79 -13.45
C THR A 55 17.13 -15.27 -13.56
N SER A 56 16.61 -15.85 -12.48
CA SER A 56 15.96 -17.18 -12.53
C SER A 56 14.48 -17.10 -12.89
N LEU A 57 13.98 -15.89 -13.20
CA LEU A 57 12.61 -15.68 -13.65
C LEU A 57 12.40 -16.20 -15.08
N PRO A 58 11.29 -16.92 -15.34
CA PRO A 58 10.86 -17.25 -16.69
C PRO A 58 10.84 -16.03 -17.63
N PRO A 59 11.26 -16.18 -18.91
CA PRO A 59 11.34 -15.08 -19.86
C PRO A 59 10.03 -14.31 -20.02
N GLU A 60 8.89 -15.00 -19.95
CA GLU A 60 7.54 -14.42 -20.08
C GLU A 60 7.23 -13.47 -18.92
N ILE A 61 7.59 -13.84 -17.70
CA ILE A 61 7.41 -13.01 -16.49
C ILE A 61 8.32 -11.78 -16.61
N SER A 62 9.60 -12.00 -16.90
CA SER A 62 10.56 -10.90 -17.08
C SER A 62 10.13 -9.93 -18.18
N HIS A 63 9.64 -10.44 -19.31
CA HIS A 63 9.09 -9.63 -20.38
C HIS A 63 7.85 -8.84 -19.93
N MET A 64 6.90 -9.49 -19.24
CA MET A 64 5.68 -8.86 -18.72
C MET A 64 5.98 -7.63 -17.85
N PHE A 65 6.91 -7.74 -16.90
CA PHE A 65 7.27 -6.60 -16.05
C PHE A 65 8.13 -5.56 -16.75
N ARG A 66 9.00 -5.95 -17.69
CA ARG A 66 9.74 -4.97 -18.52
C ARG A 66 8.80 -4.12 -19.36
N VAL A 67 7.77 -4.72 -19.94
CA VAL A 67 6.70 -3.99 -20.65
C VAL A 67 5.97 -3.05 -19.68
N GLY A 68 5.58 -3.54 -18.50
CA GLY A 68 4.94 -2.70 -17.48
C GLY A 68 5.78 -1.49 -17.08
N LYS A 69 7.09 -1.68 -16.87
CA LYS A 69 8.03 -0.59 -16.57
C LYS A 69 8.19 0.38 -17.76
N LYS A 70 8.32 -0.14 -18.99
CA LYS A 70 8.45 0.65 -20.22
C LYS A 70 7.28 1.62 -20.40
N TYR A 71 6.06 1.17 -20.10
CA TYR A 71 4.84 1.96 -20.21
C TYR A 71 4.44 2.67 -18.91
N GLY A 72 5.33 2.71 -17.91
CA GLY A 72 5.08 3.47 -16.69
C GLY A 72 3.84 3.00 -15.91
N ILE A 73 3.60 1.69 -15.81
CA ILE A 73 2.52 1.17 -14.96
C ILE A 73 2.86 1.47 -13.50
N HIS A 74 1.98 2.21 -12.84
CA HIS A 74 2.06 2.40 -11.39
C HIS A 74 0.68 2.59 -10.78
N LEU A 75 0.60 2.40 -9.46
CA LEU A 75 -0.58 2.74 -8.71
C LEU A 75 -0.72 4.27 -8.71
N SER A 76 -1.83 4.77 -9.28
CA SER A 76 -2.12 6.19 -9.34
C SER A 76 -3.57 6.43 -8.99
N THR A 77 -3.75 7.04 -7.82
CA THR A 77 -5.04 7.46 -7.31
C THR A 77 -4.86 8.85 -6.73
N PRO A 78 -5.70 9.83 -7.10
CA PRO A 78 -5.55 11.19 -6.60
C PRO A 78 -6.03 11.28 -5.15
N GLU A 79 -7.08 10.55 -4.77
CA GLU A 79 -7.67 10.55 -3.42
C GLU A 79 -7.94 9.12 -2.94
N PRO A 80 -6.91 8.39 -2.47
CA PRO A 80 -7.08 7.03 -1.98
C PRO A 80 -8.06 6.96 -0.80
N SER A 81 -9.04 6.06 -0.89
CA SER A 81 -9.97 5.79 0.20
C SER A 81 -9.27 5.17 1.40
N ALA A 82 -9.82 5.31 2.61
CA ALA A 82 -9.25 4.69 3.81
C ALA A 82 -9.10 3.17 3.67
N ALA A 83 -10.09 2.50 3.07
CA ALA A 83 -10.03 1.06 2.79
C ALA A 83 -8.86 0.71 1.84
N LEU A 84 -8.63 1.52 0.80
CA LEU A 84 -7.48 1.32 -0.09
C LEU A 84 -6.16 1.49 0.66
N LYS A 85 -6.03 2.54 1.48
CA LYS A 85 -4.83 2.78 2.31
C LYS A 85 -4.55 1.63 3.26
N ASP A 86 -5.58 1.10 3.92
CA ASP A 86 -5.45 -0.02 4.85
C ASP A 86 -4.90 -1.29 4.17
N THR A 87 -5.19 -1.50 2.90
CA THR A 87 -4.69 -2.66 2.12
C THR A 87 -3.26 -2.51 1.61
N MET A 88 -2.67 -1.31 1.70
CA MET A 88 -1.31 -1.07 1.20
C MET A 88 -0.28 -1.82 2.04
N PRO A 89 0.78 -2.39 1.43
CA PRO A 89 1.90 -2.95 2.19
C PRO A 89 2.52 -1.88 3.09
N ILE A 90 2.87 -2.22 4.34
CA ILE A 90 3.50 -1.28 5.27
C ILE A 90 5.03 -1.29 5.19
N TRP A 91 5.60 -2.39 4.69
CA TRP A 91 7.05 -2.54 4.53
C TRP A 91 7.48 -2.06 3.16
N TYR A 92 8.51 -1.22 3.10
CA TYR A 92 9.03 -0.66 1.85
C TYR A 92 7.94 -0.10 0.92
N PRO A 93 6.97 0.70 1.41
CA PRO A 93 5.84 1.12 0.60
C PRO A 93 6.24 2.17 -0.44
N ILE A 94 5.55 2.20 -1.59
CA ILE A 94 5.66 3.31 -2.56
C ILE A 94 5.25 4.67 -1.97
N GLY A 95 4.50 4.67 -0.87
CA GLY A 95 4.06 5.86 -0.14
C GLY A 95 4.99 6.30 0.99
N GLN A 96 6.20 5.75 1.09
CA GLN A 96 7.15 6.18 2.10
C GLN A 96 7.58 7.65 1.86
N ASP A 97 7.63 8.45 2.92
CA ASP A 97 8.11 9.82 2.86
C ASP A 97 9.62 9.83 2.53
N PRO A 98 10.04 10.39 1.39
CA PRO A 98 11.46 10.39 0.99
C PRO A 98 12.32 11.22 1.94
N LYS A 99 11.73 12.14 2.71
CA LYS A 99 12.44 12.93 3.73
C LYS A 99 12.72 12.11 4.99
N LYS A 100 11.99 11.01 5.19
CA LYS A 100 12.11 10.14 6.37
C LYS A 100 12.83 8.85 5.97
N ARG A 101 14.14 8.80 6.28
CA ARG A 101 14.94 7.60 6.05
C ARG A 101 14.63 6.56 7.11
N ARG A 102 13.93 5.48 6.70
CA ARG A 102 13.61 4.35 7.57
C ARG A 102 14.59 3.19 7.36
N VAL A 103 15.02 2.61 8.48
CA VAL A 103 15.76 1.35 8.53
C VAL A 103 14.92 0.33 9.31
N TYR A 104 14.79 -0.88 8.78
CA TYR A 104 13.91 -1.93 9.30
C TYR A 104 14.69 -3.03 10.06
N THR A 105 15.59 -2.63 10.96
CA THR A 105 16.52 -3.55 11.65
C THR A 105 16.23 -3.74 13.14
N SER A 106 15.25 -3.03 13.71
CA SER A 106 14.92 -3.16 15.12
C SER A 106 14.35 -4.56 15.44
N ASN A 107 14.55 -5.01 16.68
CA ASN A 107 13.95 -6.27 17.15
C ASN A 107 12.43 -6.22 17.08
N GLU A 108 11.86 -5.04 17.31
CA GLU A 108 10.45 -4.75 17.15
C GLU A 108 10.02 -4.92 15.68
N CYS A 109 10.78 -4.40 14.70
CA CYS A 109 10.52 -4.67 13.28
C CYS A 109 10.50 -6.17 12.98
N HIS A 110 11.50 -6.91 13.45
CA HIS A 110 11.56 -8.36 13.25
C HIS A 110 10.35 -9.07 13.91
N CYS A 111 9.96 -8.66 15.12
CA CYS A 111 8.79 -9.18 15.81
C CYS A 111 7.48 -8.89 15.05
N LEU A 112 7.35 -7.68 14.49
CA LEU A 112 6.19 -7.30 13.67
C LEU A 112 6.10 -8.15 12.41
N GLN A 113 7.23 -8.45 11.76
CA GLN A 113 7.31 -9.24 10.54
C GLN A 113 7.04 -10.73 10.77
N THR A 114 7.60 -11.31 11.83
CA THR A 114 7.61 -12.77 12.06
C THR A 114 6.51 -13.24 13.01
N ARG A 115 6.36 -12.61 14.18
CA ARG A 115 5.41 -13.03 15.22
C ARG A 115 4.02 -12.44 15.02
N HIS A 116 3.95 -11.13 14.76
CA HIS A 116 2.67 -10.47 14.48
C HIS A 116 2.20 -10.66 13.04
N ALA A 117 3.10 -11.07 12.14
CA ALA A 117 2.82 -11.26 10.71
C ALA A 117 2.19 -10.03 10.04
N ILE A 118 2.53 -8.81 10.49
CA ILE A 118 2.00 -7.57 9.90
C ILE A 118 2.55 -7.40 8.48
N ARG A 119 1.65 -7.16 7.53
CA ARG A 119 1.93 -6.93 6.11
C ARG A 119 1.33 -5.62 5.63
N THR A 120 0.18 -5.20 6.17
CA THR A 120 -0.56 -4.05 5.66
C THR A 120 -0.56 -2.85 6.61
N ALA A 121 -0.84 -1.67 6.08
CA ALA A 121 -0.97 -0.45 6.88
C ALA A 121 -2.16 -0.52 7.84
N GLY A 122 -3.25 -1.19 7.45
CA GLY A 122 -4.41 -1.41 8.32
C GLY A 122 -4.09 -2.31 9.52
N GLU A 123 -3.27 -3.34 9.34
CA GLU A 123 -2.80 -4.18 10.45
C GLU A 123 -1.87 -3.42 11.40
N ALA A 124 -0.97 -2.59 10.86
CA ALA A 124 -0.13 -1.72 11.66
C ALA A 124 -0.97 -0.71 12.46
N ARG A 125 -1.99 -0.11 11.83
CA ARG A 125 -2.94 0.80 12.48
C ARG A 125 -3.70 0.13 13.62
N ALA A 126 -4.25 -1.06 13.38
CA ALA A 126 -4.95 -1.83 14.41
C ALA A 126 -4.05 -2.14 15.62
N LEU A 127 -2.75 -2.38 15.41
CA LEU A 127 -1.80 -2.57 16.51
C LEU A 127 -1.46 -1.25 17.20
N SER A 128 -1.26 -0.14 16.47
CA SER A 128 -0.98 1.17 17.06
C SER A 128 -2.13 1.69 17.92
N ASP A 129 -3.38 1.36 17.57
CA ASP A 129 -4.57 1.75 18.33
C ASP A 129 -4.54 1.25 19.79
N LEU A 130 -3.69 0.25 20.10
CA LEU A 130 -3.42 -0.19 21.47
C LEU A 130 -2.93 0.95 22.37
N LEU A 131 -2.14 1.88 21.83
CA LEU A 131 -1.49 2.96 22.58
C LEU A 131 -2.49 3.97 23.15
N GLY A 132 -3.60 4.20 22.44
CA GLY A 132 -4.67 5.12 22.86
C GLY A 132 -5.72 4.52 23.81
N ARG A 133 -5.64 3.23 24.15
CA ARG A 133 -6.66 2.58 24.98
C ARG A 133 -6.52 2.97 26.45
N ALA A 134 -7.63 3.38 27.08
CA ALA A 134 -7.66 3.90 28.46
C ALA A 134 -7.02 2.98 29.53
N ARG A 135 -7.11 1.64 29.38
CA ARG A 135 -6.53 0.67 30.33
C ARG A 135 -5.11 0.23 29.97
N HIS A 136 -4.55 0.73 28.87
CA HIS A 136 -3.19 0.41 28.46
C HIS A 136 -2.17 1.18 29.31
N LYS A 137 -1.01 0.58 29.53
CA LYS A 137 0.13 1.19 30.24
C LYS A 137 1.39 0.94 29.44
N ALA A 138 2.27 1.94 29.39
CA ALA A 138 3.56 1.91 28.70
C ALA A 138 4.58 0.97 29.38
N ARG A 139 4.31 -0.35 29.36
CA ARG A 139 5.16 -1.39 29.97
C ARG A 139 5.04 -2.72 29.24
N ARG A 140 6.13 -3.50 29.28
CA ARG A 140 6.25 -4.82 28.62
C ARG A 140 5.10 -5.78 28.99
N ASN A 141 4.79 -5.87 30.27
CA ASN A 141 3.80 -6.81 30.84
C ASN A 141 2.45 -6.14 31.14
N CYS A 142 2.03 -5.16 30.34
CA CYS A 142 0.73 -4.49 30.53
C CYS A 142 -0.40 -5.52 30.70
N ALA A 143 -1.19 -5.37 31.77
CA ALA A 143 -2.20 -6.33 32.20
C ALA A 143 -3.56 -6.15 31.48
N CYS A 144 -3.66 -5.22 30.53
CA CYS A 144 -4.88 -5.02 29.75
C CYS A 144 -5.20 -6.27 28.91
N THR A 145 -6.48 -6.44 28.60
CA THR A 145 -7.01 -7.59 27.85
C THR A 145 -6.32 -7.75 26.51
N GLU A 146 -6.12 -6.65 25.79
CA GLU A 146 -5.49 -6.66 24.47
C GLU A 146 -4.02 -7.10 24.52
N CYS A 147 -3.23 -6.56 25.45
CA CYS A 147 -1.84 -6.99 25.61
C CYS A 147 -1.74 -8.46 26.00
N LYS A 148 -2.63 -8.96 26.88
CA LYS A 148 -2.66 -10.39 27.23
C LYS A 148 -2.97 -11.24 25.99
N ARG A 149 -3.98 -10.87 25.21
CA ARG A 149 -4.37 -11.55 23.98
C ARG A 149 -3.23 -11.57 22.96
N ILE A 150 -2.57 -10.44 22.74
CA ILE A 150 -1.43 -10.35 21.81
C ILE A 150 -0.31 -11.30 22.25
N ARG A 151 0.10 -11.26 23.53
CA ARG A 151 1.17 -12.13 24.03
C ARG A 151 0.82 -13.62 23.88
N GLN A 152 -0.43 -13.99 24.15
CA GLN A 152 -0.92 -15.37 24.02
C GLN A 152 -1.01 -15.82 22.56
N ALA A 153 -1.48 -14.97 21.66
CA ALA A 153 -1.71 -15.32 20.26
C ALA A 153 -0.43 -15.31 19.42
N THR A 154 0.49 -14.36 19.66
CA THR A 154 1.68 -14.18 18.82
C THR A 154 2.99 -14.58 19.50
N GLY A 155 2.97 -14.85 20.81
CA GLY A 155 4.20 -15.04 21.59
C GLY A 155 5.05 -13.77 21.70
N CYS A 156 4.50 -12.59 21.39
CA CYS A 156 5.21 -11.33 21.56
C CYS A 156 5.53 -11.08 23.04
N GLU A 157 6.74 -10.62 23.35
CA GLU A 157 7.14 -10.34 24.73
C GLU A 157 6.80 -8.93 25.18
N ASN A 158 6.73 -7.98 24.24
CA ASN A 158 6.50 -6.57 24.52
C ASN A 158 5.53 -5.94 23.51
N PRO A 159 4.21 -6.14 23.69
CA PRO A 159 3.21 -5.57 22.79
C PRO A 159 3.27 -4.04 22.71
N HIS A 160 3.65 -3.37 23.80
CA HIS A 160 3.73 -1.90 23.82
C HIS A 160 4.77 -1.37 22.84
N LYS A 161 6.01 -1.91 22.89
CA LYS A 161 7.06 -1.51 21.94
C LYS A 161 6.72 -1.85 20.50
N CYS A 162 6.09 -3.01 20.27
CA CYS A 162 5.62 -3.38 18.93
C CYS A 162 4.55 -2.40 18.41
N ALA A 163 3.65 -1.94 19.29
CA ALA A 163 2.66 -0.92 18.93
C ALA A 163 3.29 0.45 18.64
N GLN A 164 4.31 0.86 19.41
CA GLN A 164 5.09 2.08 19.10
C GLN A 164 5.81 1.95 17.77
N GLU A 165 6.40 0.79 17.48
CA GLU A 165 7.07 0.55 16.21
C GLU A 165 6.08 0.57 15.03
N ALA A 166 4.87 0.02 15.23
CA ALA A 166 3.79 0.08 14.24
C ALA A 166 3.31 1.53 14.00
N GLU A 167 3.15 2.32 15.05
CA GLU A 167 2.84 3.75 14.93
C GLU A 167 3.95 4.50 14.17
N TYR A 168 5.21 4.22 14.50
CA TYR A 168 6.34 4.82 13.81
C TYR A 168 6.41 4.41 12.33
N LEU A 169 6.03 3.18 11.96
CA LEU A 169 5.90 2.79 10.54
C LEU A 169 4.87 3.67 9.80
N LEU A 170 3.73 3.92 10.41
CA LEU A 170 2.69 4.78 9.84
C LEU A 170 3.15 6.24 9.74
N ASP A 171 3.90 6.73 10.72
CA ASP A 171 4.47 8.08 10.70
C ASP A 171 5.50 8.30 9.60
N ASN A 172 6.05 7.24 9.01
CA ASN A 172 6.96 7.30 7.86
C ASN A 172 6.24 7.33 6.50
N LEU A 173 4.90 7.27 6.48
CA LEU A 173 4.12 7.43 5.25
C LEU A 173 3.87 8.91 4.95
N ILE A 174 3.79 9.25 3.66
CA ILE A 174 3.22 10.53 3.24
C ILE A 174 1.72 10.56 3.56
N GLU A 175 1.16 11.74 3.79
CA GLU A 175 -0.26 11.93 4.16
C GLU A 175 -1.24 11.25 3.20
N LYS A 176 -0.91 11.28 1.90
CA LYS A 176 -1.68 10.59 0.86
C LYS A 176 -1.90 9.10 1.16
N TRP A 177 -0.92 8.41 1.73
CA TRP A 177 -0.97 6.97 1.96
C TRP A 177 -1.14 6.58 3.44
N ASP A 178 -1.13 7.53 4.37
CA ASP A 178 -1.39 7.28 5.79
C ASP A 178 -2.89 6.98 6.02
N PRO A 179 -3.26 5.77 6.48
CA PRO A 179 -4.66 5.38 6.70
C PRO A 179 -5.34 6.17 7.85
N ARG A 180 -4.56 6.83 8.71
CA ARG A 180 -5.09 7.64 9.82
C ARG A 180 -5.54 9.03 9.36
N LYS A 181 -5.16 9.45 8.15
CA LYS A 181 -5.39 10.81 7.65
C LYS A 181 -6.38 10.81 6.48
N THR A 182 -7.25 11.81 6.48
CA THR A 182 -8.04 12.15 5.29
C THR A 182 -7.15 12.94 4.35
N TYR A 183 -7.10 12.55 3.07
CA TYR A 183 -6.35 13.28 2.06
C TYR A 183 -7.30 13.72 0.96
N SER A 184 -7.32 15.02 0.67
CA SER A 184 -8.02 15.57 -0.49
C SER A 184 -7.05 16.49 -1.22
N ALA A 185 -6.76 16.14 -2.46
CA ALA A 185 -5.91 16.93 -3.35
C ALA A 185 -6.67 17.37 -4.60
N VAL A 186 -7.92 16.93 -4.76
CA VAL A 186 -8.68 17.20 -5.96
C VAL A 186 -9.73 18.25 -5.69
N ARG A 187 -9.80 19.20 -6.62
CA ARG A 187 -10.89 20.16 -6.68
C ARG A 187 -12.16 19.43 -7.12
N HIS A 188 -13.16 19.39 -6.26
CA HIS A 188 -14.50 18.96 -6.65
C HIS A 188 -15.28 20.12 -7.29
N LEU A 189 -16.20 19.81 -8.21
CA LEU A 189 -17.14 20.82 -8.70
C LEU A 189 -18.00 21.39 -7.57
N THR A 190 -18.20 22.70 -7.57
CA THR A 190 -19.18 23.33 -6.70
C THR A 190 -20.61 22.94 -7.11
N LYS A 191 -21.59 23.13 -6.22
CA LYS A 191 -23.01 22.90 -6.54
C LYS A 191 -23.47 23.72 -7.76
N HIS A 192 -22.95 24.95 -7.87
CA HIS A 192 -23.26 25.84 -9.00
C HIS A 192 -22.74 25.28 -10.33
N GLU A 193 -21.51 24.77 -10.34
CA GLU A 193 -20.88 24.21 -11.53
C GLU A 193 -21.52 22.90 -11.97
N ARG A 194 -21.90 22.02 -11.02
CA ARG A 194 -22.71 20.83 -11.34
C ARG A 194 -24.01 21.19 -12.04
N ARG A 195 -24.75 22.17 -11.52
CA ARG A 195 -25.99 22.66 -12.14
C ARG A 195 -25.75 23.28 -13.52
N LYS A 196 -24.58 23.90 -13.75
CA LYS A 196 -24.20 24.41 -15.08
C LYS A 196 -23.94 23.26 -16.06
N ASN A 197 -23.23 22.23 -15.63
CA ASN A 197 -23.00 21.02 -16.41
C ASN A 197 -24.31 20.29 -16.75
N GLU A 198 -25.20 20.10 -15.77
CA GLU A 198 -26.52 19.47 -15.97
C GLU A 198 -27.36 20.18 -17.03
N ARG A 199 -27.40 21.53 -17.00
CA ARG A 199 -28.09 22.34 -18.01
C ARG A 199 -27.44 22.22 -19.39
N ALA A 200 -26.12 22.22 -19.46
CA ALA A 200 -25.41 22.04 -20.73
C ALA A 200 -25.75 20.69 -21.40
N HIS A 201 -26.03 19.65 -20.61
CA HIS A 201 -26.49 18.34 -21.10
C HIS A 201 -27.98 18.31 -21.48
N THR A 202 -28.87 18.94 -20.72
CA THR A 202 -30.33 18.89 -20.97
C THR A 202 -30.80 19.86 -22.04
N GLU A 203 -30.14 21.00 -22.24
CA GLU A 203 -30.57 22.03 -23.19
C GLU A 203 -30.22 21.72 -24.65
N GLY A 204 -29.71 20.51 -24.96
CA GLY A 204 -29.59 19.97 -26.32
C GLY A 204 -28.58 20.66 -27.25
N LYS A 205 -27.93 21.74 -26.80
CA LYS A 205 -26.98 22.55 -27.60
C LYS A 205 -25.51 22.18 -27.43
N GLY A 206 -25.18 21.16 -26.61
CA GLY A 206 -23.79 20.77 -26.38
C GLY A 206 -22.94 21.90 -25.78
N GLY A 207 -23.49 22.61 -24.79
CA GLY A 207 -22.81 23.74 -24.15
C GLY A 207 -21.51 23.32 -23.42
N PRO A 208 -20.63 24.29 -23.09
CA PRO A 208 -19.36 24.00 -22.43
C PRO A 208 -19.59 23.41 -21.03
N VAL A 209 -19.00 22.23 -20.79
CA VAL A 209 -19.03 21.52 -19.51
C VAL A 209 -17.73 21.80 -18.75
N ILE A 210 -17.84 22.10 -17.46
CA ILE A 210 -16.68 22.25 -16.58
C ILE A 210 -16.20 20.84 -16.21
N PHE A 211 -14.96 20.54 -16.55
CA PHE A 211 -14.34 19.27 -16.21
C PHE A 211 -14.24 19.10 -14.68
N ASP A 212 -14.74 17.98 -14.17
CA ASP A 212 -14.52 17.56 -12.79
C ASP A 212 -13.28 16.66 -12.73
N PRO A 213 -12.14 17.14 -12.21
CA PRO A 213 -10.96 16.29 -12.06
C PRO A 213 -11.13 15.25 -10.96
N SER A 214 -12.21 15.30 -10.16
CA SER A 214 -12.49 14.33 -9.10
C SER A 214 -13.04 13.02 -9.65
N TYR A 215 -12.14 12.18 -10.14
CA TYR A 215 -12.42 10.76 -10.20
C TYR A 215 -12.08 10.15 -8.84
N ALA A 216 -13.12 9.69 -8.13
CA ALA A 216 -12.93 9.00 -6.87
C ALA A 216 -12.04 7.77 -7.05
N ALA A 217 -11.14 7.53 -6.09
CA ALA A 217 -10.43 6.27 -6.04
C ALA A 217 -11.44 5.13 -5.98
N ARG A 218 -11.28 4.16 -6.87
CA ARG A 218 -12.05 2.92 -6.77
C ARG A 218 -11.57 2.16 -5.53
N PRO A 219 -12.43 1.39 -4.85
CA PRO A 219 -12.07 0.75 -3.58
C PRO A 219 -10.98 -0.33 -3.73
N SER A 220 -10.89 -0.99 -4.89
CA SER A 220 -9.89 -2.04 -5.16
C SER A 220 -8.56 -1.46 -5.60
N ILE A 221 -7.43 -1.99 -5.11
CA ILE A 221 -6.09 -1.60 -5.60
C ILE A 221 -5.99 -1.82 -7.12
N SER A 222 -6.55 -2.92 -7.62
CA SER A 222 -6.52 -3.31 -9.04
C SER A 222 -7.00 -2.19 -9.97
N ASP A 223 -8.04 -1.51 -9.53
CA ASP A 223 -8.74 -0.48 -10.29
C ASP A 223 -7.99 0.87 -10.35
N ASN A 224 -6.93 1.00 -9.55
CA ASN A 224 -6.15 2.24 -9.43
C ASN A 224 -4.79 2.15 -10.12
N PHE A 225 -4.47 1.05 -10.81
CA PHE A 225 -3.31 1.02 -11.70
C PHE A 225 -3.59 1.86 -12.95
N ARG A 226 -2.61 2.69 -13.33
CA ARG A 226 -2.65 3.55 -14.51
C ARG A 226 -1.36 3.38 -15.31
N ILE A 227 -1.46 3.68 -16.60
CA ILE A 227 -0.36 3.70 -17.56
C ILE A 227 -0.13 5.16 -17.91
N PHE A 228 1.10 5.63 -17.79
CA PHE A 228 1.50 6.95 -18.26
C PHE A 228 2.57 6.74 -19.33
N THR A 229 2.20 7.03 -20.57
CA THR A 229 3.13 7.02 -21.69
C THR A 229 3.81 8.38 -21.74
N ASN A 230 5.15 8.38 -21.66
CA ASN A 230 5.93 9.55 -22.02
C ASN A 230 5.89 9.63 -23.55
N GLU A 231 5.01 10.46 -24.11
CA GLU A 231 5.20 10.99 -25.46
C GLU A 231 6.26 12.09 -25.43
#